data_AF-A0A520JEG4-F1
#
_entry.id   AF-A0A520JEG4-F1
#
_cell.length_a   1.000
_cell.length_b   1.000
_cell.length_c   1.000
_cell.angle_alpha   90.00
_cell.angle_beta   90.00
_cell.angle_gamma   90.00
#
_symmetry.space_group_name_H-M   'P 1'
#
loop_
_entity.id
_entity.type
_entity.pdbx_description
1 polymer ?
#
loop_
_entity_poly.entity_id
_entity_poly.type
_entity_poly.pdbx_seq_one_letter_code
_entity_poly.pdbx_strand_id
1 'polypeptide(L)'
;MIDRRSAILGTLAVGLSAGVDAQTPPPAQTGGRVPRLPDPTETIDLWPAGAPGAPRTLPIEKVEDRATDAAMTDRAVHGIARPRMVVFRPAKPNGSAILVMPGGGYVRIVVDREGYEIARRLADRGWTVFVLFYRLPGDGWAAGPDVALSDAQRAMRLIRAGAGLY
;
A
#
# COMPACT_ATOMS: atom_id res chain seq x y z
N MET A 1 -16.40 -31.63 -42.27
CA MET A 1 -17.12 -30.96 -41.16
C MET A 1 -16.35 -31.29 -39.90
N ILE A 2 -15.48 -30.38 -39.45
CA ILE A 2 -14.52 -30.62 -38.36
C ILE A 2 -15.17 -30.15 -37.06
N ASP A 3 -15.19 -31.04 -36.08
CA ASP A 3 -15.74 -30.86 -34.74
C ASP A 3 -14.96 -29.77 -33.97
N ARG A 4 -15.68 -28.92 -33.23
CA ARG A 4 -15.13 -27.75 -32.51
C ARG A 4 -14.50 -28.13 -31.15
N ARG A 5 -14.39 -29.41 -30.84
CA ARG A 5 -14.06 -29.91 -29.50
C ARG A 5 -12.72 -30.64 -29.37
N SER A 6 -11.85 -30.64 -30.38
CA SER A 6 -10.55 -31.29 -30.22
C SER A 6 -9.43 -30.60 -30.97
N ALA A 7 -8.31 -30.44 -30.27
CA ALA A 7 -7.06 -29.78 -30.63
C ALA A 7 -7.14 -28.23 -30.54
N ILE A 8 -6.26 -27.53 -29.84
CA ILE A 8 -4.81 -27.76 -29.72
C ILE A 8 -4.34 -27.38 -28.31
N LEU A 9 -3.71 -28.36 -27.66
CA LEU A 9 -2.66 -28.18 -26.66
C LEU A 9 -1.55 -27.32 -27.29
N GLY A 10 -1.40 -26.10 -26.80
CA GLY A 10 -0.34 -25.19 -27.20
C GLY A 10 0.06 -24.33 -26.01
N THR A 11 1.03 -24.83 -25.25
CA THR A 11 1.72 -24.10 -24.19
C THR A 11 2.23 -22.76 -24.70
N LEU A 12 1.66 -21.67 -24.20
CA LEU A 12 2.33 -20.38 -24.11
C LEU A 12 2.29 -19.95 -22.64
N ALA A 13 3.09 -20.63 -21.82
CA ALA A 13 3.50 -20.07 -20.54
C ALA A 13 4.45 -18.92 -20.86
N VAL A 14 3.90 -17.75 -21.19
CA VAL A 14 4.64 -16.50 -21.07
C VAL A 14 4.79 -16.28 -19.57
N GLY A 15 5.90 -16.77 -19.04
CA GLY A 15 6.41 -16.33 -17.76
C GLY A 15 6.65 -14.83 -17.86
N LEU A 16 5.67 -14.03 -17.44
CA LEU A 16 5.93 -12.69 -16.97
C LEU A 16 6.76 -12.84 -15.70
N SER A 17 8.07 -13.00 -15.87
CA SER A 17 9.02 -12.49 -14.89
C SER A 17 8.85 -10.98 -14.91
N ALA A 18 7.79 -10.49 -14.24
CA ALA A 18 7.78 -9.14 -13.74
C ALA A 18 9.07 -9.00 -12.97
N GLY A 19 9.95 -8.10 -13.42
CA GLY A 19 11.16 -7.78 -12.68
C GLY A 19 10.77 -7.59 -11.23
N VAL A 20 11.63 -8.03 -10.32
CA VAL A 20 11.52 -7.66 -8.91
C VAL A 20 11.79 -6.16 -8.87
N ASP A 21 10.80 -5.36 -9.26
CA ASP A 21 10.75 -3.95 -8.97
C ASP A 21 10.75 -3.87 -7.46
N ALA A 22 11.87 -3.41 -6.92
CA ALA A 22 12.09 -3.29 -5.49
C ALA A 22 10.88 -2.59 -4.87
N GLN A 23 10.08 -3.33 -4.10
CA GLN A 23 8.94 -2.79 -3.40
C GLN A 23 9.45 -1.76 -2.40
N THR A 24 8.77 -0.61 -2.33
CA THR A 24 9.15 0.42 -1.36
C THR A 24 8.92 -0.15 0.04
N PRO A 25 9.90 -0.14 0.95
CA PRO A 25 9.71 -0.69 2.27
C PRO A 25 8.62 0.09 3.05
N PRO A 26 7.99 -0.55 4.03
CA PRO A 26 7.12 0.14 4.96
C PRO A 26 7.93 1.20 5.73
N PRO A 27 7.31 2.30 6.20
CA PRO A 27 8.01 3.32 6.97
C PRO A 27 8.76 2.70 8.16
N ALA A 28 10.07 2.90 8.19
CA ALA A 28 10.92 2.31 9.21
C ALA A 28 10.68 2.95 10.58
N GLN A 29 10.90 2.18 11.63
CA GLN A 29 10.93 2.68 13.00
C GLN A 29 12.23 3.46 13.22
N THR A 30 12.14 4.65 13.77
CA THR A 30 13.33 5.40 14.21
C THR A 30 13.37 5.35 15.73
N GLY A 31 14.33 4.59 16.28
CA GLY A 31 14.57 4.48 17.72
C GLY A 31 13.92 3.25 18.38
N GLY A 32 14.69 2.55 19.22
CA GLY A 32 14.22 1.44 20.04
C GLY A 32 13.91 1.91 21.45
N ARG A 33 12.64 1.88 21.89
CA ARG A 33 12.35 2.21 23.29
C ARG A 33 11.19 1.47 23.97
N VAL A 34 10.35 0.70 23.25
CA VAL A 34 9.29 -0.13 23.87
C VAL A 34 9.01 -1.38 23.02
N PRO A 35 8.69 -2.57 23.61
CA PRO A 35 8.18 -3.71 22.86
C PRO A 35 6.87 -3.34 22.16
N ARG A 36 6.90 -3.34 20.84
CA ARG A 36 5.79 -2.97 19.99
C ARG A 36 5.53 -4.08 19.00
N LEU A 37 4.28 -4.23 18.55
CA LEU A 37 3.97 -5.15 17.47
C LEU A 37 4.82 -4.80 16.24
N PRO A 38 5.41 -5.79 15.55
CA PRO A 38 6.24 -5.55 14.40
C PRO A 38 5.45 -4.79 13.32
N ASP A 39 6.16 -4.01 12.53
CA ASP A 39 5.60 -3.42 11.31
C ASP A 39 5.35 -4.52 10.27
N PRO A 40 4.35 -4.34 9.39
CA PRO A 40 4.17 -5.24 8.26
C PRO A 40 5.45 -5.23 7.41
N THR A 41 5.75 -6.34 6.74
CA THR A 41 6.92 -6.45 5.85
C THR A 41 6.52 -6.51 4.37
N GLU A 42 5.29 -6.96 4.08
CA GLU A 42 4.74 -7.01 2.73
C GLU A 42 4.26 -5.62 2.30
N THR A 43 4.76 -5.16 1.16
CA THR A 43 4.38 -3.89 0.53
C THR A 43 4.13 -4.08 -0.96
N ILE A 44 3.20 -3.31 -1.51
CA ILE A 44 2.77 -3.32 -2.90
C ILE A 44 2.80 -1.89 -3.44
N ASP A 45 3.79 -1.57 -4.29
CA ASP A 45 3.89 -0.31 -5.01
C ASP A 45 2.72 -0.20 -6.02
N LEU A 46 2.04 0.94 -6.04
CA LEU A 46 0.88 1.13 -6.94
C LEU A 46 1.31 1.33 -8.41
N TRP A 47 2.45 1.99 -8.59
CA TRP A 47 3.02 2.39 -9.87
C TRP A 47 4.51 1.99 -9.91
N PRO A 48 4.83 0.71 -10.19
CA PRO A 48 6.21 0.23 -10.17
C PRO A 48 7.12 0.94 -11.18
N ALA A 49 6.55 1.37 -12.32
CA ALA A 49 7.24 2.17 -13.34
C ALA A 49 7.27 3.70 -13.05
N GLY A 50 6.88 4.11 -11.84
CA GLY A 50 6.75 5.52 -11.46
C GLY A 50 5.30 6.04 -11.55
N ALA A 51 4.92 6.88 -10.59
CA ALA A 51 3.58 7.43 -10.52
C ALA A 51 3.34 8.49 -11.62
N PRO A 52 2.13 8.52 -12.22
CA PRO A 52 1.84 9.43 -13.33
C PRO A 52 1.81 10.89 -12.88
N GLY A 53 2.28 11.80 -13.73
CA GLY A 53 2.22 13.25 -13.46
C GLY A 53 3.20 13.72 -12.39
N ALA A 54 4.39 13.09 -12.30
CA ALA A 54 5.43 13.48 -11.37
C ALA A 54 5.88 14.94 -11.55
N PRO A 55 6.11 15.70 -10.47
CA PRO A 55 6.74 17.01 -10.53
C PRO A 55 8.18 16.92 -11.05
N ARG A 56 8.74 18.06 -11.47
CA ARG A 56 10.16 18.17 -11.89
C ARG A 56 11.13 17.68 -10.83
N THR A 57 10.81 17.94 -9.56
CA THR A 57 11.54 17.42 -8.41
C THR A 57 10.57 16.59 -7.60
N LEU A 58 10.85 15.29 -7.45
CA LEU A 58 10.02 14.38 -6.65
C LEU A 58 10.01 14.80 -5.18
N PRO A 59 8.87 14.64 -4.48
CA PRO A 59 8.82 14.84 -3.05
C PRO A 59 9.74 13.84 -2.33
N ILE A 60 10.31 14.26 -1.20
CA ILE A 60 11.18 13.42 -0.39
C ILE A 60 10.35 12.84 0.75
N GLU A 61 10.30 11.51 0.82
CA GLU A 61 9.56 10.84 1.90
C GLU A 61 10.22 11.12 3.24
N LYS A 62 9.43 11.63 4.19
CA LYS A 62 9.88 11.88 5.56
C LYS A 62 8.92 11.20 6.54
N VAL A 63 9.48 10.42 7.45
CA VAL A 63 8.76 9.89 8.61
C VAL A 63 8.97 10.86 9.77
N GLU A 64 7.88 11.35 10.34
CA GLU A 64 7.85 12.17 11.55
C GLU A 64 7.22 11.35 12.67
N ASP A 65 7.92 11.17 13.79
CA ASP A 65 7.30 10.64 15.01
C ASP A 65 6.69 11.80 15.81
N ARG A 66 5.37 11.76 16.00
CA ARG A 66 4.59 12.79 16.71
C ARG A 66 4.15 12.33 18.10
N ALA A 67 4.62 11.18 18.57
CA ALA A 67 4.26 10.65 19.88
C ALA A 67 4.75 11.61 20.99
N THR A 68 3.86 11.93 21.92
CA THR A 68 4.18 12.75 23.11
C THR A 68 4.61 11.92 24.32
N ASP A 69 4.42 10.60 24.25
CA ASP A 69 4.80 9.62 25.25
C ASP A 69 5.54 8.47 24.55
N ALA A 70 6.66 8.03 25.15
CA ALA A 70 7.46 6.91 24.65
C ALA A 70 6.67 5.58 24.59
N ALA A 71 5.60 5.44 25.37
CA ALA A 71 4.71 4.29 25.33
C ALA A 71 3.82 4.23 24.08
N MET A 72 3.71 5.33 23.33
CA MET A 72 2.79 5.44 22.20
C MET A 72 3.52 5.41 20.86
N THR A 73 2.76 5.16 19.80
CA THR A 73 3.16 5.40 18.41
C THR A 73 2.30 6.46 17.79
N ASP A 74 2.93 7.42 17.11
CA ASP A 74 2.19 8.34 16.27
C ASP A 74 3.03 8.83 15.08
N ARG A 75 3.44 7.92 14.20
CA ARG A 75 4.14 8.30 12.97
C ARG A 75 3.19 8.95 11.98
N ALA A 76 3.64 10.06 11.42
CA ALA A 76 3.13 10.63 10.18
C ALA A 76 4.16 10.49 9.06
N VAL A 77 3.70 10.28 7.83
CA VAL A 77 4.57 10.24 6.65
C VAL A 77 4.17 11.34 5.68
N HIS A 78 5.17 12.04 5.16
CA HIS A 78 5.07 13.15 4.22
C HIS A 78 5.78 12.81 2.92
N GLY A 79 5.47 13.54 1.85
CA GLY A 79 6.28 13.54 0.64
C GLY A 79 6.28 12.21 -0.12
N ILE A 80 5.10 11.66 -0.41
CA ILE A 80 4.98 10.32 -1.00
C ILE A 80 5.30 10.37 -2.50
N ALA A 81 6.54 10.02 -2.87
CA ALA A 81 6.95 9.87 -4.27
C ALA A 81 6.49 8.55 -4.89
N ARG A 82 6.49 7.47 -4.08
CA ARG A 82 6.12 6.11 -4.49
C ARG A 82 4.91 5.67 -3.67
N PRO A 83 3.68 5.95 -4.13
CA PRO A 83 2.50 5.52 -3.40
C PRO A 83 2.39 3.99 -3.43
N ARG A 84 1.97 3.43 -2.30
CA ARG A 84 2.05 1.99 -2.01
C ARG A 84 0.98 1.54 -1.03
N MET A 85 0.76 0.24 -0.93
CA MET A 85 -0.02 -0.38 0.15
C MET A 85 0.89 -1.26 0.98
N VAL A 86 0.78 -1.18 2.29
CA VAL A 86 1.34 -2.23 3.17
C VAL A 86 0.24 -3.23 3.53
N VAL A 87 0.59 -4.50 3.68
CA VAL A 87 -0.38 -5.59 3.86
C VAL A 87 -0.31 -6.16 5.27
N PHE A 88 -1.47 -6.26 5.91
CA PHE A 88 -1.70 -6.96 7.16
C PHE A 88 -2.51 -8.22 6.86
N ARG A 89 -1.83 -9.37 6.88
CA ARG A 89 -2.48 -10.67 6.71
C ARG A 89 -3.00 -11.21 8.03
N PRO A 90 -4.26 -11.67 8.08
CA PRO A 90 -4.79 -12.35 9.25
C PRO A 90 -4.18 -13.75 9.37
N ALA A 91 -4.02 -14.25 10.60
CA ALA A 91 -3.60 -15.64 10.83
C ALA A 91 -4.64 -16.66 10.32
N LYS A 92 -5.94 -16.27 10.34
CA LYS A 92 -7.06 -17.05 9.83
C LYS A 92 -7.91 -16.17 8.91
N PRO A 93 -7.66 -16.17 7.59
CA PRO A 93 -8.40 -15.32 6.67
C PRO A 93 -9.87 -15.75 6.56
N ASN A 94 -10.78 -14.78 6.54
CA ASN A 94 -12.20 -15.00 6.33
C ASN A 94 -12.64 -14.70 4.87
N GLY A 95 -11.69 -14.49 3.97
CA GLY A 95 -11.92 -14.24 2.54
C GLY A 95 -12.36 -12.81 2.21
N SER A 96 -12.33 -11.88 3.17
CA SER A 96 -12.63 -10.47 2.93
C SER A 96 -11.39 -9.59 3.06
N ALA A 97 -11.36 -8.53 2.25
CA ALA A 97 -10.27 -7.55 2.22
C ALA A 97 -10.78 -6.12 2.49
N ILE A 98 -9.95 -5.30 3.15
CA ILE A 98 -10.23 -3.88 3.42
C ILE A 98 -9.07 -3.00 2.98
N LEU A 99 -9.38 -1.89 2.30
CA LEU A 99 -8.46 -0.79 2.07
C LEU A 99 -8.68 0.30 3.13
N VAL A 100 -7.70 0.51 4.00
CA VAL A 100 -7.63 1.63 4.94
C VAL A 100 -6.87 2.77 4.30
N MET A 101 -7.46 3.97 4.33
CA MET A 101 -6.86 5.20 3.83
C MET A 101 -6.69 6.16 5.00
N PRO A 102 -5.49 6.22 5.62
CA PRO A 102 -5.28 7.09 6.77
C PRO A 102 -5.45 8.57 6.38
N GLY A 103 -5.97 9.38 7.29
CA GLY A 103 -6.10 10.81 7.12
C GLY A 103 -4.79 11.55 7.37
N GLY A 104 -4.92 12.83 7.74
CA GLY A 104 -3.81 13.79 7.82
C GLY A 104 -3.98 15.02 6.93
N GLY A 105 -5.21 15.27 6.45
CA GLY A 105 -5.57 16.52 5.78
C GLY A 105 -4.84 16.77 4.46
N TYR A 106 -4.45 15.71 3.76
CA TYR A 106 -3.71 15.78 2.47
C TYR A 106 -2.34 16.45 2.54
N VAL A 107 -1.77 16.62 3.75
CA VAL A 107 -0.41 17.12 3.96
C VAL A 107 0.52 16.10 4.62
N ARG A 108 -0.06 14.96 5.06
CA ARG A 108 0.60 13.80 5.65
C ARG A 108 -0.34 12.61 5.70
N ILE A 109 0.22 11.43 5.98
CA ILE A 109 -0.51 10.20 6.28
C ILE A 109 -0.27 9.87 7.75
N VAL A 110 -1.33 9.82 8.56
CA VAL A 110 -1.26 9.41 9.98
C VAL A 110 -1.20 7.88 10.06
N VAL A 111 0.02 7.33 9.99
CA VAL A 111 0.24 5.89 9.79
C VAL A 111 -0.23 5.07 10.98
N ASP A 112 0.20 5.42 12.19
CA ASP A 112 -0.02 4.54 13.33
C ASP A 112 -1.49 4.56 13.80
N ARG A 113 -2.01 5.75 14.11
CA ARG A 113 -3.35 5.92 14.70
C ARG A 113 -4.49 5.64 13.74
N GLU A 114 -4.35 6.03 12.48
CA GLU A 114 -5.42 5.94 11.49
C GLU A 114 -5.20 4.83 10.45
N GLY A 115 -4.05 4.15 10.51
CA GLY A 115 -3.72 3.03 9.63
C GLY A 115 -3.46 1.75 10.40
N TYR A 116 -2.29 1.66 11.01
CA TYR A 116 -1.67 0.43 11.52
C TYR A 116 -2.40 -0.15 12.74
N GLU A 117 -2.88 0.69 13.67
CA GLU A 117 -3.68 0.23 14.80
C GLU A 117 -5.02 -0.35 14.32
N ILE A 118 -5.68 0.32 13.36
CA ILE A 118 -6.93 -0.15 12.76
C ILE A 118 -6.69 -1.46 12.01
N ALA A 119 -5.66 -1.51 11.17
CA ALA A 119 -5.35 -2.68 10.35
C ALA A 119 -5.06 -3.93 11.19
N ARG A 120 -4.33 -3.81 12.31
CA ARG A 120 -4.10 -4.93 13.23
C ARG A 120 -5.39 -5.44 13.84
N ARG A 121 -6.23 -4.54 14.39
CA ARG A 121 -7.51 -4.92 15.00
C ARG A 121 -8.47 -5.60 14.02
N LEU A 122 -8.42 -5.23 12.74
CA LEU A 122 -9.22 -5.83 11.69
C LEU A 122 -8.63 -7.16 11.20
N ALA A 123 -7.31 -7.26 11.09
CA ALA A 123 -6.61 -8.50 10.77
C ALA A 123 -6.81 -9.58 11.86
N ASP A 124 -6.85 -9.20 13.14
CA ASP A 124 -7.18 -10.11 14.23
C ASP A 124 -8.58 -10.73 14.10
N ARG A 125 -9.48 -10.07 13.35
CA ARG A 125 -10.84 -10.55 13.05
C ARG A 125 -10.95 -11.31 11.73
N GLY A 126 -9.83 -11.57 11.06
CA GLY A 126 -9.78 -12.39 9.86
C GLY A 126 -9.79 -11.61 8.53
N TRP A 127 -9.76 -10.28 8.55
CA TRP A 127 -9.70 -9.48 7.31
C TRP A 127 -8.26 -9.30 6.82
N THR A 128 -8.03 -9.45 5.52
CA THR A 128 -6.78 -8.99 4.90
C THR A 128 -6.85 -7.46 4.73
N VAL A 129 -5.97 -6.71 5.39
CA VAL A 129 -6.06 -5.25 5.42
C VAL A 129 -4.89 -4.62 4.69
N PHE A 130 -5.19 -3.67 3.82
CA PHE A 130 -4.22 -2.86 3.07
C PHE A 130 -4.24 -1.45 3.64
N VAL A 131 -3.09 -0.90 4.04
CA VAL A 131 -2.99 0.50 4.45
C VAL A 131 -2.34 1.29 3.32
N LEU A 132 -3.07 2.28 2.79
CA LEU A 132 -2.66 3.07 1.64
C LEU A 132 -1.76 4.24 2.03
N PHE A 133 -0.62 4.33 1.35
CA PHE A 133 0.22 5.51 1.30
C PHE A 133 0.00 6.19 -0.05
N TYR A 134 -0.81 7.25 -0.08
CA TYR A 134 -1.20 7.97 -1.29
C TYR A 134 -0.39 9.25 -1.49
N ARG A 135 -0.27 9.67 -2.75
CA ARG A 135 0.35 10.95 -3.10
C ARG A 135 -0.43 12.12 -2.49
N LEU A 136 0.30 13.12 -2.00
CA LEU A 136 -0.29 14.29 -1.36
C LEU A 136 -0.49 15.40 -2.42
N PRO A 137 -1.72 15.94 -2.58
CA PRO A 137 -2.04 17.00 -3.53
C PRO A 137 -1.12 18.22 -3.51
N GLY A 138 -0.59 18.58 -2.34
CA GLY A 138 0.31 19.73 -2.17
C GLY A 138 1.73 19.55 -2.73
N ASP A 139 2.12 18.33 -3.11
CA ASP A 139 3.49 17.99 -3.52
C ASP A 139 3.80 18.30 -5.00
N GLY A 140 2.95 19.06 -5.69
CA GLY A 140 3.21 19.54 -7.06
C GLY A 140 2.94 18.53 -8.18
N TRP A 141 2.23 17.45 -7.88
CA TRP A 141 1.77 16.48 -8.88
C TRP A 141 0.83 17.12 -9.91
N ALA A 142 0.95 16.71 -11.18
CA ALA A 142 0.18 17.31 -12.27
C ALA A 142 -1.34 17.18 -12.11
N ALA A 143 -1.82 16.08 -11.51
CA ALA A 143 -3.25 15.87 -11.25
C ALA A 143 -3.75 16.57 -9.96
N GLY A 144 -2.89 17.29 -9.25
CA GLY A 144 -3.26 18.14 -8.11
C GLY A 144 -4.15 17.42 -7.07
N PRO A 145 -5.35 17.93 -6.75
CA PRO A 145 -6.28 17.31 -5.80
C PRO A 145 -6.67 15.86 -6.10
N ASP A 146 -6.66 15.45 -7.38
CA ASP A 146 -7.16 14.14 -7.80
C ASP A 146 -6.15 13.00 -7.60
N VAL A 147 -4.91 13.31 -7.20
CA VAL A 147 -3.83 12.30 -7.09
C VAL A 147 -4.15 11.23 -6.05
N ALA A 148 -4.71 11.62 -4.90
CA ALA A 148 -5.07 10.69 -3.84
C ALA A 148 -6.20 9.75 -4.27
N LEU A 149 -7.20 10.27 -4.98
CA LEU A 149 -8.28 9.47 -5.55
C LEU A 149 -7.74 8.50 -6.60
N SER A 150 -6.84 8.94 -7.48
CA SER A 150 -6.24 8.09 -8.51
C SER A 150 -5.45 6.92 -7.89
N ASP A 151 -4.75 7.15 -6.79
CA ASP A 151 -4.02 6.13 -6.04
C ASP A 151 -4.98 5.15 -5.36
N ALA A 152 -6.04 5.64 -4.72
CA ALA A 152 -7.06 4.78 -4.11
C ALA A 152 -7.75 3.87 -5.16
N GLN A 153 -8.09 4.42 -6.32
CA GLN A 153 -8.67 3.64 -7.41
C GLN A 153 -7.67 2.60 -7.95
N ARG A 154 -6.39 2.96 -8.06
CA ARG A 154 -5.32 2.02 -8.47
C ARG A 154 -5.15 0.91 -7.44
N ALA A 155 -5.09 1.24 -6.16
CA ALA A 155 -5.06 0.28 -5.05
C ALA A 155 -6.21 -0.72 -5.13
N MET A 156 -7.44 -0.24 -5.29
CA MET A 156 -8.62 -1.12 -5.43
C MET A 156 -8.55 -2.02 -6.66
N ARG A 157 -7.99 -1.56 -7.79
CA ARG A 157 -7.77 -2.40 -8.97
C ARG A 157 -6.77 -3.53 -8.68
N LEU A 158 -5.67 -3.21 -8.00
CA LEU A 158 -4.65 -4.20 -7.63
C LEU A 158 -5.18 -5.24 -6.64
N ILE A 159 -5.90 -4.80 -5.59
CA ILE A 159 -6.53 -5.72 -4.62
C ILE A 159 -7.48 -6.69 -5.33
N ARG A 160 -8.36 -6.18 -6.20
CA ARG A 160 -9.30 -7.04 -6.95
C ARG A 160 -8.59 -7.98 -7.92
N ALA A 161 -7.55 -7.52 -8.61
CA ALA A 161 -6.76 -8.38 -9.50
C ALA A 161 -6.05 -9.51 -8.74
N GLY A 162 -5.65 -9.25 -7.49
CA GLY A 162 -5.03 -10.23 -6.59
C GLY A 162 -6.01 -10.96 -5.66
N ALA A 163 -7.33 -10.88 -5.87
CA ALA A 163 -8.31 -11.36 -4.88
C ALA A 163 -8.13 -12.84 -4.49
N GLY A 164 -7.63 -13.70 -5.39
CA GLY A 164 -7.33 -15.10 -5.06
C GLY A 164 -6.12 -15.31 -4.15
N LEU A 165 -5.36 -14.26 -3.85
CA LEU A 165 -4.17 -14.29 -2.98
C LEU A 165 -4.48 -13.84 -1.55
N TYR A 166 -5.70 -13.37 -1.24
CA TYR A 166 -6.02 -12.63 -0.01
C TYR A 166 -7.23 -13.19 0.74
#